data_AF-A0AAW9YA07-F1
#
_entry.id   AF-A0AAW9YA07-F1
#
_cell.length_a   1.000
_cell.length_b   1.000
_cell.length_c   1.000
_cell.angle_alpha   90.00
_cell.angle_beta   90.00
_cell.angle_gamma   90.00
#
_symmetry.space_group_name_H-M   'P 1'
#
loop_
_entity.id
_entity.type
_entity.pdbx_description
1 polymer ?
#
loop_
_entity_poly.entity_id
_entity_poly.type
_entity_poly.pdbx_seq_one_letter_code
_entity_poly.pdbx_strand_id
1 'polypeptide(L)'
;MTGLFELEAPLDDQGPTEAGPAHMQPPAPVSPLTKHWEAAQEEFNTSGCDAKRNRNITQELLAIGAIRAVYWLALGGGEVALAREIAEWWADCQPLHGLGETIK
;
A
#
# COMPACT_ATOMS: atom_id res chain seq x y z
N MET A 1 24.95 -58.50 -11.14
CA MET A 1 25.92 -57.46 -10.71
C MET A 1 25.56 -56.15 -11.39
N THR A 2 24.84 -55.29 -10.68
CA THR A 2 24.99 -53.82 -10.61
C THR A 2 23.96 -53.34 -9.58
N GLY A 3 24.45 -52.75 -8.49
CA GLY A 3 23.66 -52.43 -7.30
C GLY A 3 22.67 -51.29 -7.56
N LEU A 4 21.41 -51.54 -7.23
CA LEU A 4 20.42 -50.50 -6.98
C LEU A 4 20.70 -49.99 -5.56
N PHE A 5 21.40 -48.87 -5.45
CA PHE A 5 21.41 -48.12 -4.20
C PHE A 5 19.98 -47.57 -4.00
N GLU A 6 19.21 -48.17 -3.10
CA GLU A 6 18.09 -47.47 -2.49
C GLU A 6 18.68 -46.32 -1.67
N LEU A 7 18.63 -45.13 -2.26
CA LEU A 7 18.96 -43.90 -1.56
C LEU A 7 17.73 -43.51 -0.75
N GLU A 8 17.68 -43.95 0.50
CA GLU A 8 16.73 -43.44 1.48
C GLU A 8 16.92 -41.92 1.56
N ALA A 9 15.88 -41.15 1.20
CA ALA A 9 15.92 -39.71 1.33
C ALA A 9 16.09 -39.36 2.82
N PRO A 10 16.99 -38.42 3.20
CA PRO A 10 17.00 -37.94 4.56
C PRO A 10 15.60 -37.40 4.87
N LEU A 11 14.92 -38.01 5.84
CA LEU A 11 13.85 -37.35 6.54
C LEU A 11 14.52 -36.17 7.25
N ASP A 12 14.50 -35.03 6.58
CA ASP A 12 14.70 -33.74 7.20
C ASP A 12 13.61 -33.61 8.27
N ASP A 13 13.94 -34.08 9.47
CA ASP A 13 13.24 -33.80 10.72
C ASP A 13 13.49 -32.32 11.05
N GLN A 14 13.03 -31.45 10.14
CA GLN A 14 12.92 -30.02 10.36
C GLN A 14 11.72 -29.83 11.29
N GLY A 15 11.99 -30.06 12.57
CA GLY A 15 11.25 -29.42 13.64
C GLY A 15 11.09 -27.92 13.31
N PRO A 16 10.02 -27.28 13.82
CA PRO A 16 9.66 -25.92 13.45
C PRO A 16 10.90 -25.04 13.61
N THR A 17 11.41 -24.54 12.49
CA THR A 17 12.53 -23.60 12.43
C THR A 17 12.19 -22.48 13.41
N GLU A 18 12.88 -22.45 14.56
CA GLU A 18 12.70 -21.35 15.51
C GLU A 18 13.06 -20.07 14.76
N ALA A 19 12.04 -19.29 14.41
CA ALA A 19 12.23 -17.98 13.84
C ALA A 19 13.10 -17.20 14.85
N GLY A 20 14.25 -16.74 14.38
CA GLY A 20 15.19 -15.96 15.19
C GLY A 20 14.52 -14.74 15.82
N PRO A 21 15.23 -14.01 16.69
CA PRO A 21 14.66 -12.90 17.44
C PRO A 21 13.85 -11.97 16.54
N ALA A 22 12.67 -11.51 16.99
CA ALA A 22 11.77 -10.68 16.18
C ALA A 22 12.44 -9.43 15.57
N HIS A 23 13.54 -8.95 16.14
CA HIS A 23 14.35 -7.82 15.63
C HIS A 23 15.24 -8.16 14.43
N MET A 24 15.42 -9.44 14.09
CA MET A 24 16.17 -9.91 12.91
C MET A 24 15.25 -10.29 11.74
N GLN A 25 13.93 -10.21 11.93
CA GLN A 25 12.99 -10.50 10.86
C GLN A 25 12.93 -9.32 9.88
N PRO A 26 13.01 -9.57 8.55
CA PRO A 26 12.79 -8.51 7.56
C PRO A 26 11.45 -7.83 7.83
N PRO A 27 11.36 -6.49 7.65
CA PRO A 27 10.08 -5.78 7.74
C PRO A 27 9.05 -6.48 6.87
N ALA A 28 7.82 -6.59 7.36
CA ALA A 28 6.74 -7.17 6.58
C ALA A 28 6.66 -6.45 5.23
N PRO A 29 6.53 -7.19 4.11
CA PRO A 29 6.44 -6.57 2.80
C PRO A 29 5.22 -5.64 2.75
N VAL A 30 5.48 -4.35 2.52
CA VAL A 30 4.45 -3.32 2.40
C VAL A 30 3.73 -3.49 1.06
N SER A 31 2.39 -3.41 1.06
CA SER A 31 1.60 -3.51 -0.17
C SER A 31 2.05 -2.45 -1.18
N PRO A 32 2.14 -2.79 -2.49
CA PRO A 32 2.35 -1.81 -3.54
C PRO A 32 1.32 -0.67 -3.50
N LEU A 33 0.06 -0.97 -3.14
CA LEU A 33 -1.00 0.05 -3.05
C LEU A 33 -0.73 1.06 -1.92
N THR A 34 -0.17 0.62 -0.79
CA THR A 34 0.24 1.52 0.30
C THR A 34 1.31 2.50 -0.17
N LYS A 35 2.29 2.04 -0.96
CA LYS A 35 3.33 2.93 -1.51
C LYS A 35 2.76 3.95 -2.50
N HIS A 36 1.81 3.51 -3.35
CA HIS A 36 1.14 4.41 -4.28
C HIS A 36 0.26 5.43 -3.57
N TRP A 37 -0.37 5.03 -2.47
CA TRP A 37 -1.11 5.93 -1.59
C TRP A 37 -0.20 7.01 -0.99
N GLU A 38 0.92 6.63 -0.38
CA GLU A 38 1.91 7.54 0.19
C GLU A 38 2.43 8.56 -0.85
N ALA A 39 2.80 8.07 -2.04
CA ALA A 39 3.27 8.92 -3.12
C ALA A 39 2.20 9.91 -3.60
N ALA A 40 0.96 9.45 -3.77
CA ALA A 40 -0.13 10.32 -4.23
C ALA A 40 -0.51 11.39 -3.19
N GLN A 41 -0.44 11.07 -1.89
CA GLN A 41 -0.58 12.07 -0.83
C GLN A 41 0.54 13.11 -0.88
N GLU A 42 1.79 12.70 -1.05
CA GLU A 42 2.92 13.62 -1.17
C GLU A 42 2.77 14.54 -2.39
N GLU A 43 2.36 14.01 -3.54
CA GLU A 43 2.09 14.79 -4.75
C GLU A 43 0.96 15.81 -4.54
N PHE A 44 -0.09 15.44 -3.81
CA PHE A 44 -1.17 16.37 -3.44
C PHE A 44 -0.66 17.48 -2.53
N ASN A 45 0.11 17.14 -1.48
CA ASN A 45 0.66 18.11 -0.54
C ASN A 45 1.63 19.08 -1.22
N THR A 46 2.47 18.58 -2.13
CA THR A 46 3.46 19.39 -2.86
C THR A 46 2.85 20.23 -3.98
N SER A 47 1.60 19.98 -4.38
CA SER A 47 0.87 20.81 -5.37
C SER A 47 0.59 22.24 -4.90
N GLY A 48 0.91 22.57 -3.64
CA GLY A 48 0.74 23.92 -3.11
C GLY A 48 -0.69 24.21 -2.71
N CYS A 49 -1.41 23.21 -2.18
CA CYS A 49 -2.76 23.34 -1.60
C CYS A 49 -2.79 24.25 -0.33
N ASP A 50 -1.82 25.14 -0.16
CA ASP A 50 -1.77 26.15 0.88
C ASP A 50 -2.37 27.48 0.39
N ALA A 51 -2.89 28.27 1.34
CA ALA A 51 -3.68 29.47 1.09
C ALA A 51 -2.95 30.61 0.32
N LYS A 52 -1.69 30.41 -0.09
CA LYS A 52 -0.82 31.41 -0.73
C LYS A 52 -0.91 31.47 -2.26
N ARG A 53 -1.91 30.82 -2.87
CA ARG A 53 -2.30 30.97 -4.29
C ARG A 53 -1.29 30.49 -5.35
N ASN A 54 -0.20 29.81 -4.99
CA ASN A 54 0.69 29.17 -5.97
C ASN A 54 0.32 27.70 -6.18
N ARG A 55 -0.95 27.43 -6.48
CA ARG A 55 -1.46 26.07 -6.70
C ARG A 55 -1.08 25.57 -8.08
N ASN A 56 -0.40 24.43 -8.13
CA ASN A 56 -0.26 23.64 -9.34
C ASN A 56 -1.51 22.77 -9.52
N ILE A 57 -2.55 23.36 -10.11
CA ILE A 57 -3.86 22.72 -10.30
C ILE A 57 -3.75 21.40 -11.07
N THR A 58 -2.85 21.33 -12.06
CA THR A 58 -2.65 20.09 -12.83
C THR A 58 -2.12 18.96 -11.96
N GLN A 59 -1.11 19.26 -11.14
CA GLN A 59 -0.54 18.28 -10.21
C GLN A 59 -1.55 17.87 -9.13
N GLU A 60 -2.31 18.83 -8.59
CA GLU A 60 -3.37 18.58 -7.62
C GLU A 60 -4.42 17.60 -8.18
N LEU A 61 -4.94 17.87 -9.38
CA LEU A 61 -5.94 17.01 -10.03
C LEU A 61 -5.40 15.61 -10.36
N LEU A 62 -4.13 15.52 -10.80
CA LEU A 62 -3.48 14.24 -11.06
C LEU A 62 -3.35 13.42 -9.78
N ALA A 63 -2.89 14.03 -8.69
CA ALA A 63 -2.73 13.39 -7.39
C ALA A 63 -4.09 12.90 -6.85
N ILE A 64 -5.14 13.73 -6.90
CA ILE A 64 -6.49 13.32 -6.47
C ILE A 64 -7.02 12.17 -7.33
N GLY A 65 -6.77 12.20 -8.65
CA GLY A 65 -7.13 11.10 -9.56
C GLY A 65 -6.43 9.79 -9.19
N ALA A 66 -5.13 9.86 -8.84
CA ALA A 66 -4.35 8.73 -8.36
C ALA A 66 -4.91 8.19 -7.03
N ILE A 67 -5.18 9.05 -6.06
CA ILE A 67 -5.78 8.67 -4.76
C ILE A 67 -7.09 7.91 -4.97
N ARG A 68 -7.98 8.43 -5.84
CA ARG A 68 -9.25 7.77 -6.15
C ARG A 68 -9.06 6.41 -6.83
N ALA A 69 -8.06 6.27 -7.71
CA ALA A 69 -7.74 4.98 -8.32
C ALA A 69 -7.23 3.97 -7.27
N VAL A 70 -6.33 4.39 -6.38
CA VAL A 70 -5.81 3.55 -5.29
C VAL A 70 -6.93 3.09 -4.38
N TYR A 71 -7.87 3.96 -4.02
CA TYR A 71 -9.05 3.58 -3.22
C TYR A 71 -9.84 2.42 -3.85
N TRP A 72 -10.23 2.54 -5.13
CA TRP A 72 -11.03 1.50 -5.78
C TRP A 72 -10.24 0.21 -6.00
N LEU A 73 -8.93 0.30 -6.24
CA LEU A 73 -8.04 -0.86 -6.34
C LEU A 73 -7.90 -1.57 -4.97
N ALA A 74 -7.71 -0.80 -3.89
CA ALA A 74 -7.63 -1.34 -2.54
C ALA A 74 -8.93 -2.03 -2.13
N LEU A 75 -10.07 -1.39 -2.40
CA LEU A 75 -11.39 -1.97 -2.10
C LEU A 75 -11.65 -3.24 -2.93
N GLY A 76 -11.37 -3.22 -4.22
CA GLY A 76 -11.52 -4.38 -5.10
C GLY A 76 -10.53 -5.52 -4.81
N GLY A 77 -9.35 -5.18 -4.28
CA GLY A 77 -8.31 -6.14 -3.88
C GLY A 77 -8.46 -6.69 -2.46
N GLY A 78 -9.44 -6.22 -1.68
CA GLY A 78 -9.66 -6.67 -0.30
C GLY A 78 -8.76 -6.00 0.74
N GLU A 79 -7.99 -4.96 0.37
CA GLU A 79 -7.20 -4.14 1.29
C GLU A 79 -8.08 -3.11 2.01
N VAL A 80 -9.06 -3.61 2.78
CA VAL A 80 -10.13 -2.79 3.41
C VAL A 80 -9.56 -1.74 4.36
N ALA A 81 -8.47 -2.05 5.07
CA ALA A 81 -7.82 -1.09 5.97
C ALA A 81 -7.28 0.13 5.21
N LEU A 82 -6.61 -0.09 4.07
CA LEU A 82 -6.09 0.98 3.22
C LEU A 82 -7.23 1.76 2.56
N ALA A 83 -8.25 1.07 2.03
CA ALA A 83 -9.41 1.73 1.44
C ALA A 83 -10.11 2.66 2.45
N ARG A 84 -10.23 2.22 3.70
CA ARG A 84 -10.80 3.02 4.80
C ARG A 84 -9.94 4.24 5.13
N GLU A 85 -8.62 4.07 5.25
CA GLU A 85 -7.70 5.20 5.49
C GLU A 85 -7.86 6.28 4.41
N ILE A 86 -7.95 5.86 3.14
CA ILE A 86 -8.15 6.79 2.02
C ILE A 86 -9.52 7.48 2.10
N ALA A 87 -10.57 6.76 2.49
CA ALA A 87 -11.91 7.33 2.65
C ALA A 87 -11.97 8.37 3.78
N GLU A 88 -11.32 8.10 4.91
CA GLU A 88 -11.19 9.03 6.03
C GLU A 88 -10.43 10.30 5.59
N TRP A 89 -9.28 10.13 4.92
CA TRP A 89 -8.53 11.26 4.36
C TRP A 89 -9.34 12.07 3.34
N TRP A 90 -10.11 11.42 2.47
CA TRP A 90 -10.92 12.09 1.46
C TRP A 90 -12.00 12.98 2.11
N ALA A 91 -12.63 12.51 3.18
CA ALA A 91 -13.60 13.29 3.94
C ALA A 91 -12.96 14.53 4.56
N ASP A 92 -11.77 14.38 5.15
CA ASP A 92 -11.03 15.49 5.78
C ASP A 92 -10.54 16.53 4.74
N CYS A 93 -10.12 16.07 3.56
CA CYS A 93 -9.62 16.92 2.48
C CYS A 93 -10.72 17.45 1.54
N GLN A 94 -11.99 17.05 1.72
CA GLN A 94 -13.12 17.51 0.88
C GLN A 94 -13.19 19.03 0.69
N PRO A 95 -12.98 19.88 1.74
CA PRO A 95 -13.02 21.34 1.58
C PRO A 95 -11.88 21.89 0.72
N LEU A 96 -10.79 21.15 0.57
CA LEU A 96 -9.60 21.55 -0.17
C LEU A 96 -9.74 21.27 -1.66
N HIS A 97 -10.12 20.03 -2.00
CA HIS A 97 -10.19 19.59 -3.39
C HIS A 97 -11.56 19.80 -4.05
N GLY A 98 -12.65 19.93 -3.27
CA GLY A 98 -13.97 20.33 -3.78
C GLY A 98 -14.68 19.31 -4.68
N LEU A 99 -14.30 18.02 -4.65
CA LEU A 99 -14.87 16.97 -5.52
C LEU A 99 -16.07 16.21 -4.90
N GLY A 100 -16.51 16.57 -3.69
CA GLY A 100 -17.65 15.95 -3.02
C GLY A 100 -17.37 14.54 -2.46
N GLU A 101 -18.41 13.83 -2.05
CA GLU A 101 -18.34 12.52 -1.35
C GLU A 101 -18.22 11.31 -2.30
N THR A 102 -17.30 11.35 -3.28
CA THR A 102 -17.17 10.24 -4.25
C THR A 102 -16.49 8.98 -3.71
N ILE A 103 -15.94 9.04 -2.49
CA ILE A 103 -15.28 7.93 -1.77
C ILE A 103 -15.96 7.81 -0.40
N LYS A 104 -16.22 6.59 0.08
CA LYS A 104 -16.97 6.29 1.32
C LYS A 104 -16.46 5.05 2.04
#